data_AF-A0AAP0LQD4-F1
#
_entry.id   AF-A0AAP0LQD4-F1
#
_cell.length_a   1.000
_cell.length_b   1.000
_cell.length_c   1.000
_cell.angle_alpha   90.00
_cell.angle_beta   90.00
_cell.angle_gamma   90.00
#
_symmetry.space_group_name_H-M   'P 1'
#
loop_
_entity.id
_entity.type
_entity.pdbx_description
1 polymer ?
#
loop_
_entity_poly.entity_id
_entity_poly.type
_entity_poly.pdbx_seq_one_letter_code
_entity_poly.pdbx_strand_id
1 'polypeptide(L)'
;MAAAPSQAVLFIILLHIFYIFAPSHQYHPLDSLTPSEFSQIRSIVTKAYPESSTHNLTFQYVGLEEPSKQTVISWLKNETTTNPPRQAFVIARIDHQTHELIVDLSLQEITSKRIYSGYGYPMFTFEDQENADKLAFTYPPFVASIRRRGLKLEEVVCESFSVGWYGEEEEEGKNNKRIVKVMCYYMNGTVNLFMRPIEGISMTVDLDEMKIIGFQDRVTVPVPKADETEFRESKIKPPFRQSLKEITVVQPDGPSFTIDGHMIR
;
A
#
# COMPACT_ATOMS: atom_id res chain seq x y z
N MET A 1 54.90 36.71 15.84
CA MET A 1 54.27 36.16 14.63
C MET A 1 53.47 34.95 15.04
N ALA A 2 52.16 35.09 15.20
CA ALA A 2 51.27 33.95 15.46
C ALA A 2 51.04 33.22 14.14
N ALA A 3 51.40 31.93 14.08
CA ALA A 3 51.19 31.11 12.90
C ALA A 3 49.68 30.88 12.70
N ALA A 4 49.17 31.22 11.53
CA ALA A 4 47.80 30.92 11.15
C ALA A 4 47.60 29.39 11.10
N PRO A 5 46.48 28.86 11.61
CA PRO A 5 46.22 27.43 11.56
C PRO A 5 46.05 26.97 10.10
N SER A 6 46.53 25.76 9.80
CA SER A 6 46.43 25.19 8.45
C SER A 6 44.97 25.03 8.03
N GLN A 7 44.69 25.20 6.73
CA GLN A 7 43.34 25.03 6.16
C GLN A 7 42.69 23.69 6.51
N ALA A 8 43.48 22.63 6.73
CA ALA A 8 43.01 21.32 7.15
C ALA A 8 42.41 21.32 8.57
N VAL A 9 42.96 22.10 9.50
CA VAL A 9 42.45 22.22 10.87
C VAL A 9 41.14 22.99 10.90
N LEU A 10 41.01 24.03 10.08
CA LEU A 10 39.75 24.79 9.93
C LEU A 10 38.62 23.92 9.36
N PHE A 11 38.94 23.05 8.39
CA PHE A 11 37.98 22.16 7.75
C PHE A 11 37.46 21.06 8.68
N ILE A 12 38.33 20.49 9.52
CA ILE A 12 37.96 19.49 10.54
C ILE A 12 37.06 20.12 11.61
N ILE A 13 37.36 21.34 12.06
CA ILE A 13 36.53 22.07 13.03
C ILE A 13 35.15 22.41 12.44
N LEU A 14 35.08 22.85 11.17
CA LEU A 14 33.81 23.08 10.47
C LEU A 14 32.99 21.79 10.30
N LEU A 15 33.62 20.64 10.07
CA LEU A 15 32.96 19.33 10.00
C LEU A 15 32.41 18.87 11.36
N HIS A 16 33.10 19.21 12.46
CA HIS A 16 32.63 18.90 13.82
C HIS A 16 31.50 19.84 14.26
N ILE A 17 31.52 21.11 13.85
CA ILE A 17 30.44 22.06 14.14
C ILE A 17 29.15 21.69 13.37
N PHE A 18 29.26 21.18 12.14
CA PHE A 18 28.10 20.65 11.39
C PHE A 18 27.52 19.35 11.98
N TYR A 19 28.31 18.57 12.71
CA TYR A 19 27.82 17.38 13.43
C TYR A 19 27.17 17.70 14.79
N ILE A 20 27.41 18.88 15.36
CA ILE A 20 26.88 19.28 16.68
C ILE A 20 25.49 19.95 16.58
N PHE A 21 25.10 20.42 15.40
CA PHE A 21 23.77 20.97 15.15
C PHE A 21 23.12 20.28 13.94
N ALA A 22 22.98 18.95 14.00
CA ALA A 22 21.78 18.38 13.40
C ALA A 22 20.62 18.91 14.27
N PRO A 23 19.75 19.82 13.78
CA PRO A 23 18.56 20.12 14.54
C PRO A 23 17.89 18.78 14.78
N SER A 24 17.77 18.37 16.05
CA SER A 24 16.80 17.37 16.44
C SER A 24 15.48 17.97 16.01
N HIS A 25 15.04 17.67 14.79
CA HIS A 25 13.72 18.05 14.37
C HIS A 25 12.83 17.32 15.34
N GLN A 26 12.26 18.07 16.27
CA GLN A 26 11.49 17.52 17.36
C GLN A 26 10.15 17.16 16.73
N TYR A 27 10.12 16.00 16.08
CA TYR A 27 8.91 15.48 15.47
C TYR A 27 7.84 15.37 16.55
N HIS A 28 6.61 15.68 16.17
CA HIS A 28 5.49 15.36 17.03
C HIS A 28 5.47 13.83 17.24
N PRO A 29 5.19 13.31 18.45
CA PRO A 29 5.20 11.86 18.71
C PRO A 29 4.26 11.03 17.82
N LEU A 30 3.29 11.69 17.18
CA LEU A 30 2.32 11.09 16.25
C LEU A 30 2.61 11.41 14.77
N ASP A 31 3.74 12.05 14.46
CA ASP A 31 4.17 12.23 13.07
C ASP A 31 4.37 10.87 12.41
N SER A 32 3.83 10.73 11.20
CA SER A 32 3.96 9.53 10.38
C SER A 32 5.43 9.13 10.19
N LEU A 33 5.65 7.84 9.90
CA LEU A 33 6.99 7.33 9.56
C LEU A 33 7.52 8.03 8.31
N THR A 34 8.80 8.39 8.35
CA THR A 34 9.50 9.03 7.23
C THR A 34 10.03 7.98 6.24
N PRO A 35 10.37 8.36 4.99
CA PRO A 35 10.96 7.43 4.01
C PRO A 35 12.24 6.73 4.49
N SER A 36 13.09 7.43 5.25
CA SER A 36 14.29 6.84 5.87
C SER A 36 13.94 5.78 6.91
N GLU A 37 12.85 5.99 7.66
CA GLU A 37 12.39 5.05 8.68
C GLU A 37 11.80 3.81 8.05
N PHE A 38 11.01 3.93 6.97
CA PHE A 38 10.59 2.76 6.18
C PHE A 38 11.78 1.95 5.67
N SER A 39 12.83 2.63 5.20
CA SER A 39 14.07 1.97 4.74
C SER A 39 14.78 1.24 5.89
N GLN A 40 14.81 1.85 7.08
CA GLN A 40 15.40 1.27 8.28
C GLN A 40 14.59 0.06 8.77
N ILE A 41 13.26 0.17 8.82
CA ILE A 41 12.33 -0.92 9.19
C ILE A 41 12.53 -2.10 8.26
N ARG A 42 12.55 -1.86 6.94
CA ARG A 42 12.81 -2.89 5.93
C ARG A 42 14.12 -3.60 6.24
N SER A 43 15.22 -2.85 6.45
CA SER A 43 16.54 -3.42 6.75
C SER A 43 16.55 -4.28 8.02
N ILE A 44 15.90 -3.81 9.10
CA ILE A 44 15.83 -4.55 10.38
C ILE A 44 15.05 -5.86 10.19
N VAL A 45 13.90 -5.80 9.52
CA VAL A 45 13.04 -6.97 9.31
C VAL A 45 13.68 -7.97 8.35
N THR A 46 14.22 -7.55 7.21
CA THR A 46 14.86 -8.47 6.26
C THR A 46 16.17 -9.06 6.79
N LYS A 47 16.87 -8.36 7.70
CA LYS A 47 18.02 -8.94 8.42
C LYS A 47 17.59 -10.04 9.38
N ALA A 48 16.45 -9.87 10.05
CA ALA A 48 15.90 -10.87 10.96
C ALA A 48 15.27 -12.07 10.23
N TYR A 49 14.79 -11.85 9.01
CA TYR A 49 14.14 -12.84 8.14
C TYR A 49 14.73 -12.75 6.72
N PRO A 50 15.94 -13.29 6.49
CA PRO A 50 16.62 -13.18 5.20
C PRO A 50 15.85 -13.89 4.09
N GLU A 51 15.52 -13.16 3.03
CA GLU A 51 14.90 -13.73 1.82
C GLU A 51 15.80 -14.83 1.23
N SER A 52 15.17 -15.92 0.80
CA SER A 52 15.82 -17.01 0.10
C SER A 52 14.85 -17.64 -0.90
N SER A 53 15.31 -18.56 -1.75
CA SER A 53 14.42 -19.26 -2.70
C SER A 53 13.28 -20.03 -2.02
N THR A 54 13.38 -20.28 -0.72
CA THR A 54 12.38 -20.99 0.09
C THR A 54 11.74 -20.12 1.18
N HIS A 55 12.14 -18.84 1.27
CA HIS A 55 11.66 -17.93 2.31
C HIS A 55 11.11 -16.66 1.66
N ASN A 56 9.80 -16.49 1.73
CA ASN A 56 9.11 -15.34 1.16
C ASN A 56 8.67 -14.40 2.28
N LEU A 57 8.95 -13.11 2.12
CA LEU A 57 8.59 -12.05 3.04
C LEU A 57 7.89 -10.92 2.29
N THR A 58 6.66 -10.60 2.69
CA THR A 58 5.94 -9.43 2.17
C THR A 58 5.43 -8.56 3.33
N PHE A 59 5.40 -7.25 3.11
CA PHE A 59 4.88 -6.29 4.08
C PHE A 59 3.44 -5.92 3.71
N GLN A 60 2.48 -6.29 4.55
CA GLN A 60 1.07 -5.97 4.33
C GLN A 60 0.67 -4.65 5.00
N TYR A 61 1.37 -4.30 6.09
CA TYR A 61 1.20 -3.03 6.78
C TYR A 61 2.50 -2.61 7.44
N VAL A 62 2.85 -1.33 7.35
CA VAL A 62 3.91 -0.71 8.13
C VAL A 62 3.41 0.67 8.55
N GLY A 63 3.30 0.89 9.86
CA GLY A 63 2.83 2.14 10.43
C GLY A 63 3.52 2.46 11.74
N LEU A 64 3.31 3.69 12.23
CA LEU A 64 3.81 4.10 13.53
C LEU A 64 3.15 3.23 14.61
N GLU A 65 3.95 2.65 15.52
CA GLU A 65 3.41 2.14 16.77
C GLU A 65 3.17 3.35 17.67
N GLU A 66 1.90 3.74 17.80
CA GLU A 66 1.54 4.96 18.50
C GLU A 66 1.97 4.89 19.97
N PRO A 67 2.67 5.91 20.49
CA PRO A 67 2.95 6.00 21.91
C PRO A 67 1.66 6.00 22.72
N SER A 68 1.73 5.49 23.95
CA SER A 68 0.55 5.49 24.83
C SER A 68 -0.05 6.90 24.96
N LYS A 69 -1.38 6.98 25.05
CA LYS A 69 -2.09 8.25 25.25
C LYS A 69 -1.51 9.08 26.41
N GLN A 70 -1.13 8.41 27.51
CA GLN A 70 -0.53 9.07 28.67
C GLN A 70 0.82 9.70 28.32
N THR A 71 1.65 9.01 27.53
CA THR A 71 2.94 9.51 27.04
C THR A 71 2.76 10.77 26.18
N VAL A 72 1.82 10.74 25.23
CA VAL A 72 1.54 11.89 24.36
C VAL A 72 1.03 13.09 25.16
N ILE A 73 0.09 12.89 26.10
CA ILE A 73 -0.43 13.97 26.95
C ILE A 73 0.69 14.58 27.82
N SER A 74 1.58 13.75 28.37
CA SER A 74 2.73 14.23 29.15
C SER A 74 3.70 15.04 28.29
N TRP A 75 3.98 14.59 27.07
CA TRP A 75 4.82 15.30 26.11
C TRP A 75 4.22 16.66 25.72
N LEU A 76 2.91 16.72 25.44
CA LEU A 76 2.21 17.98 25.12
C LEU A 76 2.22 19.00 26.27
N LYS A 77 2.17 18.54 27.52
CA LYS A 77 2.25 19.43 28.70
C LYS A 77 3.64 20.01 28.90
N ASN A 78 4.67 19.35 28.37
CA ASN A 78 6.06 19.76 28.51
C ASN A 78 6.81 19.41 27.23
N GLU A 79 6.59 20.22 26.18
CA GLU A 79 7.19 20.04 24.85
C GLU A 79 8.73 20.05 24.86
N THR A 80 9.37 20.37 26.00
CA THR A 80 10.82 20.27 26.20
C THR A 80 11.30 18.87 26.62
N THR A 81 10.41 17.90 26.76
CA THR A 81 10.75 16.51 27.07
C THR A 81 11.28 15.76 25.85
N THR A 82 12.19 14.81 26.09
CA THR A 82 12.67 13.87 25.06
C THR A 82 11.50 13.13 24.42
N ASN A 83 11.52 13.02 23.09
CA ASN A 83 10.51 12.26 22.35
C ASN A 83 10.45 10.81 22.85
N PRO A 84 9.25 10.20 22.88
CA PRO A 84 9.14 8.78 23.18
C PRO A 84 9.88 7.93 22.15
N PRO A 85 10.21 6.67 22.48
CA PRO A 85 10.80 5.74 21.52
C PRO A 85 9.98 5.71 20.24
N ARG A 86 10.67 5.86 19.11
CA ARG A 86 10.05 5.83 17.79
C ARG A 86 10.00 4.39 17.30
N GLN A 87 8.80 3.82 17.32
CA GLN A 87 8.56 2.42 17.03
C GLN A 87 7.60 2.28 15.84
N ALA A 88 7.69 1.15 15.14
CA ALA A 88 6.81 0.82 14.04
C ALA A 88 6.09 -0.50 14.30
N PHE A 89 4.79 -0.52 14.05
CA PHE A 89 3.99 -1.73 13.98
C PHE A 89 4.00 -2.25 12.55
N VAL A 90 4.41 -3.50 12.39
CA VAL A 90 4.55 -4.17 11.09
C VAL A 90 3.69 -5.42 11.08
N ILE A 91 2.83 -5.53 10.08
CA ILE A 91 2.18 -6.79 9.72
C ILE A 91 2.87 -7.34 8.47
N ALA A 92 3.62 -8.42 8.63
CA ALA A 92 4.35 -9.08 7.56
C ALA A 92 3.79 -10.49 7.32
N ARG A 93 3.81 -10.94 6.07
CA ARG A 93 3.61 -12.34 5.71
C ARG A 93 4.97 -12.98 5.56
N ILE A 94 5.24 -14.04 6.32
CA ILE A 94 6.50 -14.76 6.32
C ILE A 94 6.17 -16.24 6.28
N ASP A 95 6.59 -16.95 5.22
CA ASP A 95 6.32 -18.38 5.02
C ASP A 95 4.84 -18.76 5.23
N HIS A 96 3.95 -17.98 4.61
CA HIS A 96 2.49 -18.12 4.71
C HIS A 96 1.91 -17.93 6.13
N GLN A 97 2.66 -17.38 7.07
CA GLN A 97 2.20 -16.98 8.39
C GLN A 97 2.11 -15.47 8.51
N THR A 98 1.15 -15.00 9.30
CA THR A 98 0.99 -13.56 9.58
C THR A 98 1.77 -13.23 10.85
N HIS A 99 2.78 -12.39 10.72
CA HIS A 99 3.60 -11.90 11.80
C HIS A 99 3.23 -10.46 12.13
N GLU A 100 2.98 -10.20 13.40
CA GLU A 100 2.90 -8.86 13.97
C GLU A 100 4.20 -8.57 14.71
N LEU A 101 4.89 -7.50 14.28
CA LEU A 101 6.20 -7.12 14.79
C LEU A 101 6.13 -5.69 15.32
N ILE A 102 6.82 -5.43 16.43
CA ILE A 102 7.16 -4.08 16.86
C ILE A 102 8.65 -3.88 16.61
N VAL A 103 8.98 -2.88 15.81
CA VAL A 103 10.35 -2.52 15.43
C VAL A 103 10.72 -1.23 16.13
N ASP A 104 11.79 -1.24 16.92
CA ASP A 104 12.32 -0.03 17.55
C ASP A 104 13.46 0.56 16.70
N LEU A 105 13.27 1.79 16.24
CA LEU A 105 14.20 2.43 15.30
C LEU A 105 15.45 2.97 15.97
N SER A 106 15.37 3.24 17.28
CA SER A 106 16.52 3.72 18.06
C SER A 106 17.42 2.55 18.45
N LEU A 107 16.82 1.42 18.86
CA LEU A 107 17.53 0.17 19.17
C LEU A 107 17.94 -0.62 17.93
N GLN A 108 17.34 -0.31 16.77
CA GLN A 108 17.55 -1.01 15.50
C GLN A 108 17.24 -2.51 15.55
N GLU A 109 16.19 -2.88 16.29
CA GLU A 109 15.82 -4.28 16.51
C GLU A 109 14.30 -4.49 16.55
N ILE A 110 13.90 -5.75 16.45
CA ILE A 110 12.51 -6.18 16.64
C ILE A 110 12.31 -6.49 18.13
N THR A 111 11.55 -5.66 18.82
CA THR A 111 11.33 -5.75 20.28
C THR A 111 10.15 -6.64 20.65
N SER A 112 9.21 -6.88 19.73
CA SER A 112 8.09 -7.81 19.91
C SER A 112 7.82 -8.60 18.63
N LYS A 113 7.50 -9.89 18.79
CA LYS A 113 7.17 -10.82 17.71
C LYS A 113 5.97 -11.65 18.12
N ARG A 114 4.88 -11.57 17.37
CA ARG A 114 3.68 -12.41 17.55
C ARG A 114 3.28 -13.03 16.21
N ILE A 115 3.00 -14.33 16.21
CA ILE A 115 2.33 -14.98 15.08
C ILE A 115 0.83 -14.87 15.33
N TYR A 116 0.10 -14.29 14.39
CA TYR A 116 -1.35 -14.21 14.43
C TYR A 116 -1.96 -15.54 13.99
N SER A 117 -2.73 -16.18 14.89
CA SER A 117 -3.38 -17.47 14.66
C SER A 117 -4.91 -17.38 14.73
N GLY A 118 -5.47 -16.17 14.72
CA GLY A 118 -6.92 -15.96 14.68
C GLY A 118 -7.49 -16.07 13.27
N TYR A 119 -8.79 -15.81 13.13
CA TYR A 119 -9.46 -15.76 11.83
C TYR A 119 -9.12 -14.52 11.03
N GLY A 120 -9.21 -14.63 9.70
CA GLY A 120 -8.97 -13.51 8.80
C GLY A 120 -7.49 -13.29 8.48
N TYR A 121 -7.26 -12.42 7.50
CA TYR A 121 -5.93 -12.18 6.92
C TYR A 121 -5.63 -10.69 6.84
N PRO A 122 -4.34 -10.32 6.78
CA PRO A 122 -3.98 -8.96 6.44
C PRO A 122 -4.43 -8.60 5.02
N MET A 123 -4.49 -7.29 4.76
CA MET A 123 -4.76 -6.74 3.43
C MET A 123 -3.80 -7.38 2.41
N PHE A 124 -4.31 -7.72 1.23
CA PHE A 124 -3.46 -8.12 0.11
C PHE A 124 -2.73 -6.89 -0.45
N THR A 125 -1.52 -7.07 -0.96
CA THR A 125 -0.75 -5.97 -1.56
C THR A 125 -1.21 -5.68 -2.99
N PHE A 126 -0.67 -4.62 -3.61
CA PHE A 126 -0.82 -4.44 -5.05
C PHE A 126 -0.15 -5.56 -5.85
N GLU A 127 0.97 -6.09 -5.37
CA GLU A 127 1.67 -7.21 -6.01
C GLU A 127 0.86 -8.51 -5.93
N ASP A 128 0.21 -8.79 -4.79
CA ASP A 128 -0.73 -9.91 -4.65
C ASP A 128 -1.83 -9.83 -5.72
N GLN A 129 -2.44 -8.65 -5.91
CA GLN A 129 -3.50 -8.41 -6.89
C GLN A 129 -3.00 -8.57 -8.32
N GLU A 130 -1.91 -7.88 -8.67
CA GLU A 130 -1.36 -7.91 -10.03
C GLU A 130 -0.97 -9.33 -10.44
N ASN A 131 -0.35 -10.10 -9.53
CA ASN A 131 0.03 -11.48 -9.79
C ASN A 131 -1.20 -12.39 -9.93
N ALA A 132 -2.22 -12.24 -9.08
CA ALA A 132 -3.46 -13.00 -9.16
C ALA A 132 -4.22 -12.71 -10.47
N ASP A 133 -4.31 -11.44 -10.86
CA ASP A 133 -5.04 -11.01 -12.07
C ASP A 133 -4.36 -11.53 -13.35
N LYS A 134 -3.02 -11.59 -13.36
CA LYS A 134 -2.24 -12.14 -14.49
C LYS A 134 -2.50 -13.62 -14.74
N LEU A 135 -2.87 -14.40 -13.72
CA LEU A 135 -3.15 -15.84 -13.87
C LEU A 135 -4.28 -16.09 -14.88
N ALA A 136 -5.24 -15.18 -15.00
CA ALA A 136 -6.33 -15.30 -15.96
C ALA A 136 -5.82 -15.51 -17.40
N PHE A 137 -4.80 -14.74 -17.80
CA PHE A 137 -4.31 -14.70 -19.18
C PHE A 137 -3.50 -15.93 -19.58
N THR A 138 -3.03 -16.72 -18.62
CA THR A 138 -2.34 -17.99 -18.86
C THR A 138 -3.24 -19.21 -18.60
N TYR A 139 -4.44 -19.00 -18.06
CA TYR A 139 -5.37 -20.07 -17.71
C TYR A 139 -6.20 -20.54 -18.93
N PRO A 140 -5.98 -21.76 -19.46
CA PRO A 140 -6.59 -22.17 -20.73
C PRO A 140 -8.13 -22.14 -20.75
N PRO A 141 -8.86 -22.53 -19.68
CA PRO A 141 -10.32 -22.42 -19.65
C PRO A 141 -10.82 -20.97 -19.81
N PHE A 142 -10.16 -20.00 -19.18
CA PHE A 142 -10.50 -18.58 -19.31
C PHE A 142 -10.22 -18.07 -20.72
N VAL A 143 -9.03 -18.34 -21.26
CA VAL A 143 -8.67 -17.92 -22.62
C VAL A 143 -9.63 -18.49 -23.66
N ALA A 144 -10.03 -19.76 -23.52
CA ALA A 144 -11.04 -20.37 -24.38
C ALA A 144 -12.41 -19.69 -24.23
N SER A 145 -12.78 -19.31 -23.01
CA SER A 145 -14.03 -18.60 -22.70
C SER A 145 -14.12 -17.21 -23.35
N ILE A 146 -13.03 -16.43 -23.28
CA ILE A 146 -12.91 -15.12 -23.95
C ILE A 146 -13.02 -15.27 -25.48
N ARG A 147 -12.34 -16.27 -26.07
CA ARG A 147 -12.43 -16.55 -27.50
C ARG A 147 -13.83 -16.95 -27.95
N ARG A 148 -14.54 -17.79 -27.18
CA ARG A 148 -15.93 -18.16 -27.47
C ARG A 148 -16.87 -16.94 -27.48
N ARG A 149 -16.57 -15.93 -26.67
CA ARG A 149 -17.31 -14.66 -26.63
C ARG A 149 -16.94 -13.69 -27.77
N GLY A 150 -15.98 -14.05 -28.63
CA GLY A 150 -15.50 -13.20 -29.71
C GLY A 150 -14.73 -11.96 -29.24
N LEU A 151 -14.21 -11.99 -28.00
CA LEU A 151 -13.48 -10.88 -27.40
C LEU A 151 -11.98 -11.03 -27.66
N LYS A 152 -11.29 -9.90 -27.78
CA LYS A 152 -9.82 -9.83 -27.89
C LYS A 152 -9.21 -9.94 -26.51
N LEU A 153 -8.27 -10.87 -26.31
CA LEU A 153 -7.68 -11.09 -24.98
C LEU A 153 -6.86 -9.87 -24.52
N GLU A 154 -6.21 -9.17 -25.46
CA GLU A 154 -5.42 -7.96 -25.23
C GLU A 154 -6.25 -6.75 -24.78
N GLU A 155 -7.57 -6.81 -24.92
CA GLU A 155 -8.52 -5.76 -24.49
C GLU A 155 -9.22 -6.14 -23.17
N VAL A 156 -8.83 -7.26 -22.56
CA VAL A 156 -9.37 -7.71 -21.27
C VAL A 156 -8.48 -7.23 -20.13
N VAL A 157 -9.11 -6.69 -19.09
CA VAL A 157 -8.45 -6.35 -17.82
C VAL A 157 -9.15 -7.13 -16.72
N CYS A 158 -8.40 -7.69 -15.78
CA CYS A 158 -8.95 -8.40 -14.64
C CYS A 158 -8.57 -7.68 -13.35
N GLU A 159 -9.43 -7.78 -12.35
CA GLU A 159 -9.23 -7.21 -11.01
C GLU A 159 -9.62 -8.23 -9.94
N SER A 160 -8.89 -8.19 -8.83
CA SER A 160 -9.07 -9.05 -7.67
C SER A 160 -10.01 -8.42 -6.63
N PHE A 161 -10.98 -9.20 -6.18
CA PHE A 161 -11.97 -8.79 -5.18
C PHE A 161 -11.90 -9.70 -3.95
N SER A 162 -12.01 -9.12 -2.76
CA SER A 162 -12.13 -9.89 -1.53
C SER A 162 -13.42 -10.72 -1.54
N VAL A 163 -13.35 -11.91 -0.94
CA VAL A 163 -14.51 -12.82 -0.89
C VAL A 163 -15.27 -12.77 0.43
N GLY A 164 -14.67 -12.24 1.50
CA GLY A 164 -15.28 -12.26 2.82
C GLY A 164 -15.38 -13.69 3.39
N TRP A 165 -16.36 -13.92 4.26
CA TRP A 165 -16.65 -15.20 4.91
C TRP A 165 -18.17 -15.39 4.98
N TYR A 166 -18.66 -16.59 4.65
CA TYR A 166 -20.09 -16.90 4.51
C TYR A 166 -20.57 -18.05 5.39
N GLY A 167 -19.82 -18.41 6.44
CA GLY A 167 -20.21 -19.49 7.37
C GLY A 167 -19.65 -20.86 7.01
N GLU A 168 -18.76 -20.94 6.02
CA GLU A 168 -18.02 -22.16 5.73
C GLU A 168 -17.24 -22.62 6.98
N GLU A 169 -17.37 -23.92 7.31
CA GLU A 169 -16.62 -24.52 8.41
C GLU A 169 -15.14 -24.56 8.06
N GLU A 170 -14.29 -24.01 8.91
CA GLU A 170 -12.85 -24.21 8.77
C GLU A 170 -12.49 -25.63 9.21
N GLU A 171 -12.38 -26.57 8.27
CA GLU A 171 -11.65 -27.80 8.55
C GLU A 171 -10.19 -27.44 8.84
N GLU A 172 -9.68 -27.83 10.02
CA GLU A 172 -8.27 -27.66 10.41
C GLU A 172 -7.35 -28.06 9.25
N GLY A 173 -6.62 -27.09 8.72
CA GLY A 173 -5.63 -27.29 7.66
C GLY A 173 -6.17 -27.33 6.20
N LYS A 174 -7.48 -27.22 5.94
CA LYS A 174 -8.01 -27.24 4.55
C LYS A 174 -8.63 -25.93 4.05
N ASN A 175 -9.23 -25.14 4.94
CA ASN A 175 -9.93 -23.90 4.58
C ASN A 175 -9.21 -22.61 5.00
N ASN A 176 -7.97 -22.72 5.49
CA ASN A 176 -7.12 -21.59 5.83
C ASN A 176 -6.38 -21.05 4.59
N LYS A 177 -7.11 -20.64 3.55
CA LYS A 177 -6.53 -20.07 2.31
C LYS A 177 -6.82 -18.59 2.18
N ARG A 178 -5.83 -17.82 1.72
CA ARG A 178 -5.98 -16.41 1.35
C ARG A 178 -6.62 -16.30 -0.03
N ILE A 179 -7.94 -16.18 -0.08
CA ILE A 179 -8.69 -16.27 -1.34
C ILE A 179 -9.11 -14.88 -1.85
N VAL A 180 -8.92 -14.66 -3.15
CA VAL A 180 -9.56 -13.56 -3.91
C VAL A 180 -10.39 -14.12 -5.06
N LYS A 181 -11.38 -13.33 -5.49
CA LYS A 181 -12.15 -13.57 -6.69
C LYS A 181 -11.69 -12.63 -7.79
N VAL A 182 -11.16 -13.18 -8.87
CA VAL A 182 -10.75 -12.42 -10.05
C VAL A 182 -11.92 -12.32 -11.02
N MET A 183 -12.29 -11.09 -11.34
CA MET A 183 -13.34 -10.75 -12.31
C MET A 183 -12.75 -9.86 -13.40
N CYS A 184 -13.29 -9.93 -14.62
CA CYS A 184 -12.67 -9.27 -15.77
C CYS A 184 -13.64 -8.38 -16.53
N TYR A 185 -13.09 -7.37 -17.18
CA TYR A 185 -13.74 -6.27 -17.88
C TYR A 185 -13.13 -6.10 -19.26
N TYR A 186 -13.84 -5.40 -20.16
CA TYR A 186 -13.43 -5.22 -21.54
C TYR A 186 -13.23 -3.75 -21.91
N MET A 187 -12.01 -3.40 -22.32
CA MET A 187 -11.54 -2.02 -22.52
C MET A 187 -11.66 -1.50 -23.95
N ASN A 188 -12.00 -2.35 -24.93
CA ASN A 188 -12.02 -1.90 -26.33
C ASN A 188 -13.06 -0.78 -26.55
N GLY A 189 -12.58 0.45 -26.76
CA GLY A 189 -13.39 1.62 -27.05
C GLY A 189 -13.66 2.57 -25.87
N THR A 190 -13.29 2.24 -24.63
CA THR A 190 -13.45 3.12 -23.46
C THR A 190 -12.48 2.73 -22.34
N VAL A 191 -12.05 3.69 -21.53
CA VAL A 191 -11.28 3.38 -20.31
C VAL A 191 -12.14 3.10 -19.08
N ASN A 192 -13.46 3.25 -19.20
CA ASN A 192 -14.39 3.04 -18.10
C ASN A 192 -14.73 1.53 -17.97
N LEU A 193 -13.75 0.76 -17.51
CA LEU A 193 -13.81 -0.70 -17.43
C LEU A 193 -15.04 -1.21 -16.66
N PHE A 194 -15.41 -0.53 -15.57
CA PHE A 194 -16.53 -0.92 -14.72
C PHE A 194 -17.89 -0.86 -15.43
N MET A 195 -18.01 -0.11 -16.53
CA MET A 195 -19.22 -0.10 -17.36
C MET A 195 -19.28 -1.30 -18.33
N ARG A 196 -18.23 -2.12 -18.40
CA ARG A 196 -18.09 -3.19 -19.39
C ARG A 196 -17.59 -4.51 -18.77
N PRO A 197 -18.32 -5.07 -17.78
CA PRO A 197 -17.98 -6.35 -17.20
C PRO A 197 -18.11 -7.50 -18.21
N ILE A 198 -17.22 -8.49 -18.09
CA ILE A 198 -17.35 -9.78 -18.77
C ILE A 198 -18.09 -10.72 -17.83
N GLU A 199 -19.41 -10.62 -17.89
CA GLU A 199 -20.32 -11.28 -16.97
C GLU A 199 -20.32 -12.81 -17.07
N GLY A 200 -20.69 -13.44 -15.95
CA GLY A 200 -20.83 -14.89 -15.84
C GLY A 200 -19.52 -15.66 -15.70
N ILE A 201 -18.37 -14.98 -15.81
CA ILE A 201 -17.04 -15.56 -15.58
C ILE A 201 -16.49 -15.10 -14.23
N SER A 202 -15.90 -16.00 -13.45
CA SER A 202 -15.04 -15.63 -12.34
C SER A 202 -14.02 -16.72 -12.05
N MET A 203 -12.86 -16.32 -11.55
CA MET A 203 -11.82 -17.22 -11.04
C MET A 203 -11.67 -17.00 -9.53
N THR A 204 -11.37 -18.07 -8.82
CA THR A 204 -10.98 -18.03 -7.42
C THR A 204 -9.49 -18.33 -7.35
N VAL A 205 -8.71 -17.44 -6.76
CA VAL A 205 -7.25 -17.54 -6.64
C VAL A 205 -6.87 -17.68 -5.18
N ASP A 206 -5.99 -18.63 -4.90
CA ASP A 206 -5.27 -18.74 -3.63
C ASP A 206 -4.00 -17.88 -3.73
N LEU A 207 -3.90 -16.83 -2.91
CA LEU A 207 -2.82 -15.85 -2.94
C LEU A 207 -1.51 -16.38 -2.36
N ASP A 208 -1.56 -17.33 -1.42
CA ASP A 208 -0.33 -17.88 -0.83
C ASP A 208 0.35 -18.83 -1.83
N GLU A 209 -0.47 -19.63 -2.52
CA GLU A 209 0.00 -20.57 -3.52
C GLU A 209 0.08 -19.97 -4.94
N MET A 210 -0.37 -18.73 -5.10
CA MET A 210 -0.51 -18.00 -6.37
C MET A 210 -1.08 -18.87 -7.50
N LYS A 211 -2.23 -19.51 -7.23
CA LYS A 211 -2.87 -20.46 -8.17
C LYS A 211 -4.37 -20.29 -8.26
N ILE A 212 -4.92 -20.50 -9.45
CA ILE A 212 -6.37 -20.60 -9.66
C ILE A 212 -6.85 -21.92 -9.06
N ILE A 213 -7.72 -21.83 -8.05
CA ILE A 213 -8.34 -22.98 -7.35
C ILE A 213 -9.80 -23.19 -7.74
N GLY A 214 -10.40 -22.24 -8.45
CA GLY A 214 -11.77 -22.32 -8.92
C GLY A 214 -11.98 -21.52 -10.20
N PHE A 215 -12.81 -22.03 -11.09
CA PHE A 215 -13.22 -21.33 -12.31
C PHE A 215 -14.71 -21.56 -12.55
N GLN A 216 -15.43 -20.47 -12.80
CA GLN A 216 -16.85 -20.50 -13.13
C GLN A 216 -17.06 -19.73 -14.43
N ASP A 217 -17.73 -20.37 -15.40
CA ASP A 217 -18.23 -19.75 -16.63
C ASP A 217 -19.69 -20.18 -16.78
N ARG A 218 -20.59 -19.45 -16.10
CA ARG A 218 -21.97 -19.88 -15.82
C ARG A 218 -22.94 -19.48 -16.92
N VAL A 219 -22.72 -18.29 -17.49
CA VAL A 219 -23.62 -17.69 -18.49
C VAL A 219 -22.80 -16.84 -19.43
N THR A 220 -23.18 -16.85 -20.71
CA THR A 220 -22.62 -15.94 -21.71
C THR A 220 -23.64 -14.86 -21.99
N VAL A 221 -23.32 -13.62 -21.62
CA VAL A 221 -24.10 -12.43 -21.98
C VAL A 221 -23.23 -11.46 -22.79
N PRO A 222 -23.82 -10.65 -23.68
CA PRO A 222 -23.06 -9.64 -24.42
C PRO A 222 -22.41 -8.64 -23.48
N VAL A 223 -21.15 -8.29 -23.74
CA VAL A 223 -20.48 -7.17 -23.05
C VAL A 223 -21.20 -5.87 -23.43
N PRO A 224 -21.51 -4.98 -22.46
CA PRO A 224 -22.09 -3.68 -22.75
C PRO A 224 -21.29 -2.89 -23.80
N LYS A 225 -21.96 -2.00 -24.54
CA LYS A 225 -21.30 -1.13 -25.51
C LYS A 225 -20.40 -0.12 -24.80
N ALA A 226 -19.36 0.35 -25.49
CA ALA A 226 -18.47 1.39 -24.99
C ALA A 226 -19.04 2.82 -25.18
N ASP A 227 -20.05 2.95 -26.03
CA ASP A 227 -20.68 4.24 -26.35
C ASP A 227 -21.16 4.94 -25.08
N GLU A 228 -20.92 6.24 -24.98
CA GLU A 228 -21.39 7.11 -23.87
C GLU A 228 -20.86 6.73 -22.48
N THR A 229 -19.82 5.89 -22.38
CA THR A 229 -19.20 5.51 -21.10
C THR A 229 -17.91 6.29 -20.77
N GLU A 230 -17.34 6.99 -21.75
CA GLU A 230 -16.08 7.72 -21.61
C GLU A 230 -16.26 9.01 -20.81
N PHE A 231 -15.35 9.25 -19.85
CA PHE A 231 -15.45 10.38 -18.92
C PHE A 231 -14.30 11.39 -19.08
N ARG A 232 -13.27 11.06 -19.85
CA ARG A 232 -12.16 11.99 -20.10
C ARG A 232 -12.59 13.03 -21.12
N GLU A 233 -12.58 14.30 -20.71
CA GLU A 233 -12.97 15.45 -21.53
C GLU A 233 -12.33 15.41 -22.93
N SER A 234 -11.05 15.05 -23.03
CA SER A 234 -10.30 14.96 -24.30
C SER A 234 -10.82 13.93 -25.30
N LYS A 235 -11.74 13.05 -24.88
CA LYS A 235 -12.36 12.00 -25.71
C LYS A 235 -13.87 12.20 -25.89
N ILE A 236 -14.48 13.13 -25.16
CA ILE A 236 -15.91 13.44 -25.25
C ILE A 236 -16.16 14.32 -26.48
N LYS A 237 -17.29 14.08 -27.16
CA LYS A 237 -17.72 14.83 -28.34
C LYS A 237 -18.83 15.83 -27.97
N PRO A 238 -18.99 16.94 -28.73
CA PRO A 238 -20.11 17.86 -28.55
C PRO A 238 -21.49 17.16 -28.65
N PRO A 239 -22.55 17.74 -28.06
CA PRO A 239 -22.58 19.05 -27.40
C PRO A 239 -22.04 19.00 -25.97
N PHE A 240 -21.21 19.98 -25.63
CA PHE A 240 -20.80 20.19 -24.24
C PHE A 240 -21.83 21.05 -23.52
N ARG A 241 -21.87 20.94 -22.19
CA ARG A 241 -22.67 21.84 -21.36
C ARG A 241 -22.23 23.30 -21.57
N GLN A 242 -23.13 24.24 -21.30
CA GLN A 242 -22.79 25.66 -21.29
C GLN A 242 -21.64 25.93 -20.31
N SER A 243 -20.63 26.69 -20.76
CA SER A 243 -19.52 27.10 -19.90
C SER A 243 -20.02 27.98 -18.76
N LEU A 244 -19.41 27.83 -17.58
CA LEU A 244 -19.65 28.70 -16.44
C LEU A 244 -18.78 29.96 -16.57
N LYS A 245 -19.21 31.06 -15.95
CA LYS A 245 -18.37 32.24 -15.80
C LYS A 245 -17.18 31.92 -14.90
N GLU A 246 -16.02 32.47 -15.23
CA GLU A 246 -14.79 32.31 -14.45
C GLU A 246 -14.93 32.92 -13.05
N ILE A 247 -14.26 32.33 -12.06
CA ILE A 247 -14.20 32.84 -10.69
C ILE A 247 -12.76 32.90 -10.22
N THR A 248 -12.40 33.97 -9.52
CA THR A 248 -11.07 34.17 -8.95
C THR A 248 -11.21 34.34 -7.44
N VAL A 249 -10.49 33.54 -6.66
CA VAL A 249 -10.42 33.62 -5.20
C VAL A 249 -9.00 34.02 -4.82
N VAL A 250 -8.85 35.10 -4.04
CA VAL A 250 -7.55 35.63 -3.59
C VAL A 250 -7.59 35.86 -2.09
N GLN A 251 -6.51 35.50 -1.39
CA GLN A 251 -6.25 35.85 -0.01
C GLN A 251 -5.00 36.75 0.03
N PRO A 252 -5.15 38.08 -0.06
CA PRO A 252 -4.01 39.01 -0.22
C PRO A 252 -2.96 38.89 0.89
N ASP A 253 -3.42 38.57 2.11
CA ASP A 253 -2.58 38.44 3.30
C ASP A 253 -2.27 36.97 3.64
N GLY A 254 -2.58 36.04 2.73
CA GLY A 254 -2.43 34.59 2.94
C GLY A 254 -3.57 33.97 3.78
N PRO A 255 -3.49 32.66 4.04
CA PRO A 255 -4.44 31.96 4.90
C PRO A 255 -4.27 32.38 6.37
N SER A 256 -5.36 32.31 7.14
CA SER A 256 -5.33 32.55 8.59
C SER A 256 -4.75 31.39 9.42
N PHE A 257 -4.50 30.24 8.78
CA PHE A 257 -3.91 29.07 9.44
C PHE A 257 -2.40 28.99 9.14
N THR A 258 -1.67 28.35 10.04
CA THR A 258 -0.25 28.00 9.85
C THR A 258 -0.07 26.48 9.86
N ILE A 259 0.91 26.00 9.12
CA ILE A 259 1.30 24.58 9.07
C ILE A 259 2.75 24.48 9.51
N ASP A 260 3.00 23.70 10.55
CA ASP A 260 4.31 23.41 11.13
C ASP A 260 4.47 21.88 11.23
N GLY A 261 5.18 21.29 10.27
CA GLY A 261 5.16 19.83 10.07
C GLY A 261 3.74 19.35 9.77
N HIS A 262 3.19 18.50 10.65
CA HIS A 262 1.80 18.03 10.58
C HIS A 262 0.84 18.78 11.52
N MET A 263 1.31 19.83 12.21
CA MET A 263 0.48 20.63 13.10
C MET A 263 -0.16 21.80 12.36
N ILE A 264 -1.49 21.92 12.48
CA ILE A 264 -2.27 23.04 11.95
C ILE A 264 -2.69 23.92 13.13
N ARG A 265 -2.41 25.23 13.05
CA ARG A 265 -2.80 26.24 14.06
C ARG A 265 -3.61 27.34 13.41
#